data_AF-A0A6G3XTP7-F1
#
_entry.id   AF-A0A6G3XTP7-F1
#
_cell.length_a   1.000
_cell.length_b   1.000
_cell.length_c   1.000
_cell.angle_alpha   90.00
_cell.angle_beta   90.00
_cell.angle_gamma   90.00
#
_symmetry.space_group_name_H-M   'P 1'
#
loop_
_entity.id
_entity.type
_entity.pdbx_description
1 polymer ?
#
loop_
_entity_poly.entity_id
_entity_poly.type
_entity_poly.pdbx_seq_one_letter_code
_entity_poly.pdbx_strand_id
1 'polypeptide(L)' 'GADRLEWRAEVGNLASRAVVLRAGFRLEGDQRSGLLNKGVRRDAWTAALLPSDLGLAGTHPYVPERRSPRPGGAPDPGR' A
#
# COMPACT_ATOMS: atom_id res chain seq x y z
N GLY A 1 -17.72 -2.16 -11.54
CA GLY A 1 -16.90 -2.00 -10.33
C GLY A 1 -15.44 -1.96 -10.72
N ALA A 2 -14.53 -1.78 -9.76
CA ALA A 2 -13.08 -1.89 -9.97
C ALA A 2 -12.51 -2.98 -9.05
N ASP A 3 -11.58 -3.79 -9.55
CA ASP A 3 -10.96 -4.89 -8.77
C ASP A 3 -9.74 -4.45 -7.97
N ARG A 4 -9.29 -3.21 -8.17
CA ARG A 4 -8.16 -2.62 -7.47
C ARG A 4 -8.23 -1.10 -7.55
N LEU A 5 -8.11 -0.45 -6.41
CA LEU A 5 -7.89 0.99 -6.33
C LEU A 5 -6.47 1.24 -5.84
N GLU A 6 -5.71 2.03 -6.60
CA GLU A 6 -4.37 2.42 -6.21
C GLU A 6 -4.36 3.83 -5.61
N TRP A 7 -3.51 4.01 -4.61
CA TRP A 7 -3.18 5.29 -4.05
C TRP A 7 -1.66 5.50 -4.07
N ARG A 8 -1.25 6.74 -4.35
CA ARG A 8 0.14 7.17 -4.25
C ARG A 8 0.20 8.54 -3.60
N ALA A 9 1.14 8.75 -2.68
CA ALA A 9 1.43 10.06 -2.13
C ALA A 9 2.91 10.23 -1.83
N GLU A 10 3.37 11.47 -1.85
CA GLU A 10 4.75 11.83 -1.54
C GLU A 10 5.14 11.33 -0.14
N VAL A 11 6.32 10.73 -0.02
CA VAL A 11 6.89 10.30 1.26
C VAL A 11 6.98 11.51 2.20
N GLY A 12 6.37 11.40 3.37
CA GLY A 12 6.26 12.49 4.34
C GLY A 12 4.86 13.10 4.46
N ASN A 13 3.94 12.81 3.53
CA ASN A 13 2.53 13.21 3.66
C ASN A 13 1.78 12.29 4.64
N LEU A 14 2.11 12.42 5.94
CA LEU A 14 1.59 11.57 7.00
C LEU A 14 0.07 11.67 7.17
N ALA A 15 -0.51 12.86 6.95
CA ALA A 15 -1.96 13.06 7.03
C ALA A 15 -2.70 12.24 5.96
N SER A 16 -2.26 12.32 4.70
CA SER A 16 -2.85 11.52 3.62
C SER A 16 -2.64 10.02 3.86
N ARG A 17 -1.45 9.62 4.37
CA ARG A 17 -1.18 8.23 4.75
C ARG A 17 -2.13 7.73 5.85
N ALA A 18 -2.43 8.56 6.85
CA ALA A 18 -3.38 8.18 7.90
C ALA A 18 -4.79 7.94 7.34
N VAL A 19 -5.24 8.79 6.41
CA VAL A 19 -6.55 8.64 5.75
C VAL A 19 -6.63 7.35 4.96
N VAL A 20 -5.63 7.05 4.12
CA VAL A 20 -5.67 5.86 3.26
C VAL A 20 -5.64 4.56 4.07
N LEU A 21 -4.86 4.53 5.16
CA LEU A 21 -4.83 3.40 6.10
C LEU A 21 -6.18 3.22 6.80
N ARG A 22 -6.81 4.31 7.25
CA ARG A 22 -8.14 4.27 7.88
C ARG A 22 -9.23 3.86 6.88
N ALA A 23 -9.06 4.15 5.60
CA ALA A 23 -9.95 3.72 4.54
C ALA A 23 -9.77 2.22 4.15
N GLY A 24 -8.82 1.51 4.78
CA GLY A 24 -8.62 0.08 4.58
C GLY A 24 -7.57 -0.28 3.53
N PHE A 25 -6.91 0.69 2.91
CA PHE A 25 -5.82 0.40 1.96
C PHE A 25 -4.63 -0.23 2.68
N ARG A 26 -3.95 -1.14 2.00
CA ARG A 26 -2.69 -1.74 2.44
C ARG A 26 -1.52 -1.09 1.73
N LEU A 27 -0.48 -0.72 2.48
CA LEU A 27 0.78 -0.25 1.90
C LEU A 27 1.49 -1.40 1.21
N GLU A 28 1.97 -1.15 0.00
CA GLU A 28 2.64 -2.14 -0.83
C GLU A 28 4.12 -1.80 -1.04
N GLY A 29 4.52 -0.53 -0.89
CA GLY A 29 5.93 -0.16 -0.88
C GLY A 29 6.18 1.32 -1.16
N ASP A 30 7.44 1.59 -1.50
CA ASP A 30 7.97 2.91 -1.79
C ASP A 30 8.48 2.93 -3.24
N GLN A 31 8.09 3.94 -4.01
CA GLN A 31 8.50 4.16 -5.38
C GLN A 31 9.39 5.39 -5.46
N ARG A 32 10.68 5.18 -5.75
CA ARG A 32 11.63 6.27 -5.98
C ARG A 32 11.21 7.07 -7.21
N SER A 33 11.22 8.40 -7.14
CA SER A 33 10.80 9.29 -8.24
C SER A 33 9.35 9.04 -8.73
N GLY A 34 8.51 8.47 -7.87
CA GLY A 34 7.17 7.98 -8.20
C GLY A 34 6.11 9.05 -8.44
N LEU A 35 6.36 10.31 -8.03
CA LEU A 35 5.45 11.43 -8.24
C LEU A 35 6.18 12.63 -8.83
N LEU A 36 5.53 13.32 -9.78
CA LEU A 36 5.95 14.64 -10.24
C LEU A 36 5.06 15.68 -9.57
N ASN A 37 5.62 16.47 -8.67
CA ASN A 37 4.89 17.47 -7.90
C ASN A 37 5.64 18.81 -8.00
N LYS A 38 4.96 19.85 -8.51
CA LYS A 38 5.53 21.20 -8.71
C LYS A 38 6.89 21.18 -9.43
N GLY A 39 6.99 20.37 -10.50
CA GLY A 39 8.20 20.25 -11.31
C GLY A 39 9.32 19.40 -10.71
N VAL A 40 9.15 18.85 -9.50
CA VAL A 40 10.17 18.01 -8.84
C VAL A 40 9.67 16.57 -8.74
N ARG A 41 10.55 15.63 -9.06
CA ARG A 41 10.29 14.20 -8.84
C ARG A 41 10.53 13.84 -7.38
N ARG A 42 9.57 13.17 -6.76
CA ARG A 42 9.57 12.80 -5.34
C ARG A 42 9.34 11.32 -5.19
N ASP A 43 9.91 10.77 -4.13
CA ASP A 43 9.61 9.41 -3.72
C ASP A 43 8.17 9.34 -3.22
N ALA A 44 7.50 8.23 -3.48
CA ALA A 44 6.09 8.06 -3.20
C ALA A 44 5.82 6.76 -2.47
N TRP A 45 4.96 6.79 -1.46
CA TRP A 45 4.32 5.58 -0.95
C TRP A 45 3.29 5.08 -1.95
N THR A 46 3.16 3.77 -2.08
CA THR A 46 2.09 3.12 -2.83
C THR A 46 1.24 2.26 -1.91
N ALA A 47 -0.07 2.34 -2.08
CA ALA A 47 -1.03 1.50 -1.39
C ALA A 47 -2.13 1.05 -2.35
N ALA A 48 -2.80 -0.03 -2.00
CA ALA A 48 -3.96 -0.48 -2.74
C ALA A 48 -5.08 -0.96 -1.82
N LEU A 49 -6.30 -0.88 -2.34
CA LEU A 49 -7.49 -1.47 -1.76
C LEU A 49 -8.10 -2.42 -2.79
N LEU A 50 -8.27 -3.68 -2.39
CA LEU A 50 -8.94 -4.71 -3.17
C LEU A 50 -10.38 -4.91 -2.63
N PRO A 51 -11.33 -5.39 -3.45
CA PRO A 51 -12.66 -5.77 -2.96
C PRO A 51 -12.61 -6.75 -1.79
N SER A 52 -11.69 -7.71 -1.81
CA SER A 52 -11.49 -8.70 -0.75
C SER A 52 -11.08 -8.09 0.59
N ASP A 53 -10.44 -6.91 0.58
CA ASP A 53 -10.09 -6.19 1.81
C ASP A 53 -11.33 -5.61 2.51
N LEU A 54 -12.43 -5.46 1.78
CA LEU A 54 -13.74 -5.04 2.28
C LEU A 54 -14.71 -6.23 2.44
N GLY A 55 -14.26 -7.47 2.24
CA GLY A 55 -15.13 -8.65 2.25
C GLY A 55 -16.04 -8.76 1.02
N LEU A 56 -15.74 -8.05 -0.06
CA LEU A 56 -16.49 -8.07 -1.31
C LEU A 56 -15.85 -9.01 -2.34
N ALA A 57 -16.66 -9.52 -3.26
CA ALA A 57 -16.16 -10.24 -4.42
C ALA A 57 -15.62 -9.28 -5.49
N GLY A 58 -14.45 -9.60 -6.04
CA GLY A 58 -13.95 -8.97 -7.26
C GLY A 58 -14.60 -9.56 -8.52
N THR A 59 -14.44 -8.87 -9.65
CA THR A 59 -14.86 -9.34 -10.98
C THR A 59 -14.02 -10.56 -11.40
N HIS A 60 -12.75 -10.58 -11.02
CA HIS A 60 -11.85 -11.72 -11.19
C HIS A 60 -11.43 -12.32 -9.83
N PRO A 61 -11.17 -13.65 -9.76
CA PRO A 61 -10.64 -14.28 -8.55
C PRO A 61 -9.28 -13.70 -8.16
N TYR A 62 -9.14 -13.29 -6.90
CA TYR A 62 -7.86 -12.95 -6.29
C TYR A 62 -7.33 -14.12 -5.48
N VAL A 63 -6.14 -14.59 -5.82
CA VAL A 63 -5.42 -15.63 -5.07
C VAL A 63 -4.23 -14.96 -4.38
N PRO A 64 -4.30 -14.68 -3.07
CA PRO A 64 -3.17 -14.10 -2.36
C PRO A 64 -2.00 -15.07 -2.31
N GLU A 65 -0.80 -14.60 -2.62
CA GLU A 65 0.41 -15.36 -2.36
C GLU A 65 0.49 -15.66 -0.87
N ARG A 66 0.68 -16.94 -0.53
CA ARG A 66 0.78 -17.36 0.86
C ARG A 66 2.14 -16.86 1.37
N ARG A 67 2.15 -15.68 1.96
CA ARG A 67 3.39 -15.03 2.40
C ARG A 67 4.06 -15.91 3.46
N SER A 68 5.05 -16.69 3.04
CA SER A 68 5.90 -17.41 3.98
C SER A 68 6.60 -16.37 4.85
N PRO A 69 6.73 -16.60 6.18
CA PRO A 69 7.59 -15.77 7.00
C PRO A 69 8.94 -15.68 6.31
N ARG A 70 9.45 -14.47 6.04
CA ARG A 70 10.81 -14.32 5.53
C ARG A 70 11.73 -15.04 6.52
N PRO A 71 12.49 -16.07 6.11
CA PRO A 71 13.48 -16.66 7.01
C PRO A 71 14.49 -15.56 7.36
N GLY A 72 14.53 -15.14 8.63
CA GLY A 72 15.48 -14.15 9.14
C GLY A 72 14.90 -12.90 9.83
N GLY A 73 13.58 -12.76 9.96
CA GLY A 73 13.00 -11.71 10.82
C GLY A 73 13.05 -12.11 12.29
N ALA A 74 14.22 -12.04 12.94
CA ALA A 74 14.28 -12.08 14.39
C ALA A 74 13.44 -10.91 14.95
N PRO A 75 12.60 -11.11 15.98
CA PRO A 75 11.96 -10.00 16.66
C PRO A 75 13.06 -9.09 17.23
N ASP A 76 12.96 -7.79 16.97
CA ASP A 76 13.80 -6.77 17.60
C ASP A 76 13.58 -6.87 19.13
N PRO A 77 14.58 -7.27 19.93
CA PRO A 77 14.44 -7.36 21.37
C PRO A 77 14.62 -5.95 21.96
N GLY A 78 13.64 -5.07 21.73
CA GLY A 78 13.59 -3.78 22.40
C GLY A 78 13.00 -2.64 21.58
N ARG A 79 11.68 -2.54 21.53
CA ARG A 79 11.00 -1.24 21.56
C ARG A 79 9.56 -1.33 22.06
#